data_AF-A0A4Y8BYT6-F1
#
_entry.id   AF-A0A4Y8BYT6-F1
#
_cell.length_a   1.000
_cell.length_b   1.000
_cell.length_c   1.000
_cell.angle_alpha   90.00
_cell.angle_beta   90.00
_cell.angle_gamma   90.00
#
_symmetry.space_group_name_H-M   'P 1'
#
loop_
_entity.id
_entity.type
_entity.pdbx_description
1 polymer ?
#
loop_
_entity_poly.entity_id
_entity_poly.type
_entity_poly.pdbx_seq_one_letter_code
_entity_poly.pdbx_strand_id
1 'polypeptide(L)' 'KCDFLESIASFLSPKDVELVFVDSKEMQEINLEQRKQDKTTDVLSFPLENIDESLPLGSVVINVDLAK' A
#
# COMPACT_ATOMS: atom_id res chain seq x y z
N LYS A 1 8.54 15.17 8.87
CA LYS A 1 8.08 13.81 9.24
C LYS A 1 6.63 13.68 8.83
N CYS A 2 6.18 12.51 8.39
CA CYS A 2 4.84 12.31 7.81
C CYS A 2 3.75 12.20 8.89
N ASP A 3 3.78 13.08 9.90
CA ASP A 3 2.98 12.95 11.14
C ASP A 3 1.46 13.07 10.88
N PHE A 4 1.08 13.68 9.76
CA PHE A 4 -0.31 13.73 9.30
C PHE A 4 -0.85 12.35 8.89
N LEU A 5 0.00 11.46 8.36
CA LEU A 5 -0.40 10.09 8.01
C LEU A 5 -0.79 9.30 9.25
N GLU A 6 -0.04 9.46 10.35
CA GLU A 6 -0.36 8.86 11.65
C GLU A 6 -1.72 9.33 12.19
N SER A 7 -2.03 10.62 11.99
CA SER A 7 -3.32 11.20 12.40
C SER A 7 -4.49 10.62 11.60
N ILE A 8 -4.31 10.42 10.29
CA ILE A 8 -5.31 9.75 9.44
C ILE A 8 -5.45 8.28 9.82
N ALA A 9 -4.32 7.56 9.96
CA ALA A 9 -4.32 6.15 10.31
C ALA A 9 -5.06 5.93 11.63
N SER A 10 -4.68 6.67 12.67
CA SER A 10 -5.31 6.63 14.00
C SER A 10 -6.80 7.02 13.99
N PHE A 11 -7.22 7.90 13.08
CA PHE A 11 -8.63 8.27 12.92
C PHE A 11 -9.46 7.16 12.27
N LEU A 12 -8.90 6.45 11.29
CA LEU A 12 -9.60 5.40 10.55
C LEU A 12 -9.61 4.05 11.28
N SER A 13 -8.50 3.71 11.95
CA SER A 13 -8.32 2.41 12.59
C SER A 13 -7.21 2.45 13.66
N PRO A 14 -7.34 1.69 14.75
CA PRO A 14 -6.24 1.48 15.70
C PRO A 14 -5.16 0.51 15.18
N LYS A 15 -5.37 -0.13 14.02
CA LYS A 15 -4.44 -1.09 13.42
C LYS A 15 -3.43 -0.42 12.50
N ASP A 16 -2.22 -0.98 12.47
CA ASP A 16 -1.15 -0.54 11.59
C ASP A 16 -1.46 -0.79 10.10
N VAL A 17 -0.85 0.02 9.24
CA VAL A 17 -0.87 -0.09 7.77
C VAL A 17 0.56 0.04 7.27
N GLU A 18 1.00 -0.87 6.42
CA GLU A 18 2.30 -0.77 5.77
C GLU A 18 2.20 0.10 4.51
N LEU A 19 3.11 1.07 4.38
CA LEU A 19 3.26 1.87 3.17
C LEU A 19 4.57 1.51 2.49
N VAL A 20 4.50 1.09 1.23
CA VAL A 20 5.67 0.72 0.43
C VAL A 20 5.77 1.67 -0.77
N PHE A 21 6.89 2.35 -0.90
CA PHE A 21 7.16 3.25 -2.02
C PHE A 21 8.06 2.54 -3.02
N VAL A 22 7.63 2.49 -4.28
CA VAL A 22 8.32 1.80 -5.38
C VAL A 22 8.40 2.69 -6.60
N ASP A 23 9.29 2.36 -7.53
CA ASP A 23 9.33 3.00 -8.84
C ASP A 23 8.29 2.40 -9.82
N SER A 24 8.17 2.99 -11.01
CA SER A 24 7.20 2.53 -12.02
C SER A 24 7.45 1.12 -12.54
N LYS A 25 8.70 0.66 -12.54
CA LYS A 25 9.07 -0.66 -13.04
C LYS A 25 8.69 -1.72 -12.02
N GLU A 26 9.07 -1.54 -10.76
CA GLU A 26 8.67 -2.41 -9.65
C GLU A 26 7.15 -2.47 -9.52
N MET A 27 6.45 -1.33 -9.65
CA MET A 27 4.98 -1.30 -9.64
C MET A 27 4.36 -2.15 -10.76
N GLN A 28 4.90 -2.08 -11.98
CA GLN A 28 4.42 -2.88 -13.10
C GLN A 28 4.64 -4.38 -12.86
N GLU A 29 5.81 -4.76 -12.34
CA GLU A 29 6.14 -6.14 -11.98
C GLU A 29 5.15 -6.69 -10.94
N ILE A 30 4.90 -5.93 -9.86
CA ILE A 30 3.92 -6.30 -8.82
C ILE A 30 2.50 -6.43 -9.40
N ASN A 31 2.08 -5.48 -10.25
CA ASN A 31 0.74 -5.51 -10.84
C ASN A 31 0.54 -6.72 -11.78
N LEU A 32 1.60 -7.07 -12.52
CA LEU A 32 1.60 -8.26 -13.38
C LEU A 32 1.51 -9.54 -12.55
N GLU A 33 2.32 -9.67 -11.50
CA GLU A 33 2.34 -10.88 -10.68
C GLU A 33 1.03 -11.11 -9.93
N GLN A 34 0.55 -10.07 -9.26
CA GLN A 34 -0.57 -10.14 -8.32
C GLN A 34 -1.94 -10.00 -9.01
N ARG A 35 -2.05 -9.19 -10.06
CA ARG A 35 -3.32 -8.88 -10.75
C ARG A 35 -3.38 -9.34 -12.21
N LYS A 36 -2.30 -9.92 -12.74
CA LYS A 36 -2.16 -10.31 -14.15
C LYS A 36 -2.33 -9.13 -15.12
N GLN A 37 -1.90 -7.94 -14.70
CA GLN A 37 -1.95 -6.73 -15.51
C GLN A 37 -0.55 -6.23 -15.80
N ASP A 38 -0.12 -6.33 -17.06
CA ASP A 38 1.18 -5.84 -17.52
C ASP A 38 1.14 -4.32 -17.78
N LYS A 39 0.95 -3.55 -16.71
CA LYS A 39 0.96 -2.08 -16.72
C LYS A 39 1.25 -1.53 -15.34
N THR A 40 1.81 -0.33 -15.28
CA THR A 40 1.96 0.42 -14.03
C THR A 40 0.65 1.09 -13.59
N THR A 41 0.57 1.49 -12.33
CA THR A 41 -0.52 2.27 -11.72
C THR A 41 0.04 3.16 -10.62
N ASP A 42 -0.75 4.13 -10.16
CA ASP A 42 -0.41 5.00 -9.02
C ASP A 42 -0.36 4.24 -7.68
N VAL A 43 -1.32 3.34 -7.45
CA VAL A 43 -1.46 2.61 -6.18
C VAL A 43 -1.96 1.17 -6.34
N LEU A 44 -1.44 0.26 -5.52
CA LEU A 44 -1.98 -1.08 -5.28
C LEU A 44 -2.25 -1.29 -3.78
N SER A 45 -3.32 -2.00 -3.47
CA SER A 45 -3.69 -2.34 -2.08
C SER A 45 -3.76 -3.84 -1.90
N PHE A 46 -3.14 -4.33 -0.83
CA PHE A 46 -3.05 -5.74 -0.44
C PHE A 46 -3.57 -5.91 0.98
N PRO A 47 -4.88 -6.09 1.16
CA PRO A 47 -5.46 -6.30 2.48
C PRO A 47 -5.04 -7.65 3.05
N LEU A 48 -4.77 -7.70 4.35
CA LEU A 48 -4.61 -8.95 5.08
C LEU A 48 -5.94 -9.38 5.70
N GLU A 49 -6.13 -10.69 5.84
CA GLU A 49 -7.29 -11.21 6.54
C GLU A 49 -7.22 -10.86 8.03
N ASN A 50 -8.35 -10.46 8.60
CA ASN A 50 -8.45 -10.08 10.00
C ASN A 50 -8.57 -11.31 10.91
N ILE A 51 -7.55 -12.16 10.89
CA ILE A 51 -7.47 -13.40 11.68
C ILE A 51 -6.85 -13.19 13.07
N ASP A 52 -6.17 -12.06 13.27
CA ASP A 52 -5.53 -11.66 14.52
C ASP A 52 -5.55 -10.12 14.66
N GLU A 53 -5.75 -9.62 15.88
CA GLU A 53 -5.79 -8.18 16.17
C GLU A 53 -4.40 -7.51 16.06
N SER A 54 -3.33 -8.27 16.28
CA SER A 54 -1.95 -7.81 16.18
C SER A 54 -1.45 -7.69 14.73
N LEU A 55 -2.17 -8.25 13.76
CA LEU A 55 -1.84 -8.12 12.35
C LEU A 55 -2.27 -6.75 11.80
N PRO A 56 -1.42 -6.13 10.95
CA PRO A 56 -1.79 -4.89 10.27
C PRO A 56 -2.97 -5.13 9.31
N LEU A 57 -3.61 -4.04 8.90
CA LEU A 57 -4.68 -4.10 7.89
C LEU A 57 -4.18 -4.61 6.52
N GLY A 58 -2.88 -4.49 6.29
CA GLY A 58 -2.19 -4.89 5.07
C GLY A 58 -1.29 -3.78 4.56
N SER A 59 -1.01 -3.85 3.27
CA SER A 59 0.00 -3.00 2.62
C SER A 59 -0.61 -2.17 1.50
N VAL A 60 -0.17 -0.91 1.41
CA VAL A 60 -0.44 -0.02 0.29
C VAL A 60 0.88 0.28 -0.42
N VAL A 61 0.96 -0.11 -1.68
CA VAL A 61 2.13 0.10 -2.53
C VAL A 61 1.86 1.33 -3.39
N ILE A 62 2.74 2.32 -3.35
CA ILE A 62 2.60 3.60 -4.04
C ILE A 62 3.75 3.77 -5.02
N ASN A 63 3.41 4.05 -6.28
CA ASN A 63 4.39 4.40 -7.30
C ASN A 63 4.73 5.89 -7.19
N VAL A 64 5.96 6.20 -6.76
CA VAL A 64 6.39 7.58 -6.54
C VAL A 64 6.58 8.40 -7.82
N ASP A 65 6.73 7.75 -8.97
CA ASP A 65 6.87 8.46 -10.25
C ASP A 65 5.54 8.99 -10.79
N LEU A 66 4.44 8.29 -10.45
CA LEU A 66 3.08 8.61 -10.89
C LEU A 66 2.28 9.38 -9.86
N ALA A 67 2.49 9.12 -8.57
CA ALA A 67 1.84 9.83 -7.47
C ALA A 67 2.48 11.22 -7.26
N LYS A 68 2.28 12.11 -8.24
CA LYS A 68 2.72 13.51 -8.25
C LYS A 68 1.61 14.48 -7.92
#